data_AF-A0A2G8RWU9-F1
#
_entry.id   AF-A0A2G8RWU9-F1
#
_cell.length_a   1.000
_cell.length_b   1.000
_cell.length_c   1.000
_cell.angle_alpha   90.00
_cell.angle_beta   90.00
_cell.angle_gamma   90.00
#
_symmetry.space_group_name_H-M   'P 1'
#
loop_
_entity.id
_entity.type
_entity.pdbx_description
1 polymer ?
#
loop_
_entity_poly.entity_id
_entity_poly.type
_entity_poly.pdbx_seq_one_letter_code
_entity_poly.pdbx_strand_id
1 'polypeptide(L)'
;MRLVAVPDNHEFGQNRMWERVRDQVVELLNQRNIRLPSVDFVRFTWLNKKTDQEIEDDEDDSGEELEEYVDYDDIPPIQPVEDGERHYTNPTIWIGVLPDTLIAAVAHESSKDIRAFLDSLQVQNVDIAYRESVYTTLSGHGPALYRPVEVGDPLKDVIDNVSVALSLPIAGRKTTMQGTLGPYFRAGNKLYAITVRHNLFSDIGDNELYRYHESAPKREVLVMGGPAFKDYVTSIQALIGTLIDTRDILTKQINTLKTRLQDGINVEESQTSLRLAEAEAELFKTDNKINGLKEFYIDIRYRWNKPKDRVIGFVRWAPPIGSGVAPYRYTRDLCVIELYKEKFEYMIGNVLSLGPELSHAELKALTYQRIDVQSQFKYPDNGLLTLRGMLTAAQVNNPNTVNLQGNRIRRVLKRGFTTNTTVGTLTRFMSFVRKYFITGNLESLEVPILSHEHDSGTFSKGGDSGSLIVSPRGEFIALLTGGTNKGTDGSDITFATPFEWVWDLVKEEFPGANLYFDNLQEFLANVA
;
A
#
# COMPACT_ATOMS: atom_id res chain seq x y z
N MET A 1 3.33 32.51 14.00
CA MET A 1 3.25 33.09 12.65
C MET A 1 2.32 32.26 11.77
N ARG A 2 1.46 32.89 10.98
CA ARG A 2 0.46 32.29 10.07
C ARG A 2 0.47 33.01 8.72
N LEU A 3 0.07 32.33 7.65
CA LEU A 3 -0.18 32.94 6.34
C LEU A 3 -1.60 33.50 6.26
N VAL A 4 -1.74 34.66 5.63
CA VAL A 4 -3.02 35.31 5.32
C VAL A 4 -2.96 35.90 3.90
N ALA A 5 -4.14 36.15 3.33
CA ALA A 5 -4.25 36.80 2.03
C ALA A 5 -3.73 38.25 2.10
N VAL A 6 -3.15 38.73 1.00
CA VAL A 6 -2.89 40.16 0.82
C VAL A 6 -4.24 40.83 0.53
N PRO A 7 -4.59 41.94 1.20
CA PRO A 7 -5.85 42.65 0.95
C PRO A 7 -6.02 43.07 -0.53
N ASP A 8 -7.24 42.97 -1.06
CA ASP A 8 -7.55 43.27 -2.46
C ASP A 8 -7.30 44.75 -2.85
N ASN A 9 -7.20 45.64 -1.88
CA ASN A 9 -6.85 47.04 -2.10
C ASN A 9 -5.36 47.27 -2.40
N HIS A 10 -4.52 46.23 -2.30
CA HIS A 10 -3.13 46.27 -2.74
C HIS A 10 -3.05 46.52 -4.25
N GLU A 11 -2.04 47.25 -4.72
CA GLU A 11 -1.86 47.60 -6.13
C GLU A 11 -1.86 46.37 -7.07
N PHE A 12 -1.35 45.24 -6.58
CA PHE A 12 -1.36 43.96 -7.32
C PHE A 12 -2.75 43.34 -7.50
N GLY A 13 -3.72 43.67 -6.64
CA GLY A 13 -5.12 43.25 -6.80
C GLY A 13 -5.85 44.00 -7.91
N GLN A 14 -5.28 45.08 -8.44
CA GLN A 14 -5.90 45.93 -9.44
C GLN A 14 -5.42 45.58 -10.85
N ASN A 15 -6.32 45.70 -11.85
CA ASN A 15 -5.98 45.62 -13.29
C ASN A 15 -5.18 44.37 -13.72
N ARG A 16 -5.34 43.25 -13.02
CA ARG A 16 -4.57 42.01 -13.22
C ARG A 16 -3.05 42.20 -13.12
N MET A 17 -2.62 43.12 -12.25
CA MET A 17 -1.22 43.44 -12.07
C MET A 17 -0.46 42.26 -11.44
N TRP A 18 -1.07 41.53 -10.50
CA TRP A 18 -0.46 40.33 -9.94
C TRP A 18 -0.12 39.29 -11.01
N GLU A 19 -1.01 39.00 -11.95
CA GLU A 19 -0.78 38.00 -13.00
C GLU A 19 0.43 38.37 -13.86
N ARG A 20 0.56 39.65 -14.24
CA ARG A 20 1.71 40.14 -14.98
C ARG A 20 3.01 40.03 -14.18
N VAL A 21 2.96 40.41 -12.90
CA VAL A 21 4.13 40.32 -12.00
C VAL A 21 4.53 38.87 -11.80
N ARG A 22 3.58 37.98 -11.48
CA ARG A 22 3.79 36.54 -11.33
C ARG A 22 4.44 35.95 -12.57
N ASP A 23 3.89 36.22 -13.75
CA ASP A 23 4.39 35.64 -15.00
C ASP A 23 5.81 36.12 -15.31
N GLN A 24 6.11 37.41 -15.07
CA GLN A 24 7.46 37.94 -15.22
C GLN A 24 8.44 37.36 -14.21
N VAL A 25 8.03 37.19 -12.95
CA VAL A 25 8.84 36.53 -11.91
C VAL A 25 9.17 35.10 -12.34
N VAL A 26 8.20 34.35 -12.85
CA VAL A 26 8.43 33.00 -13.38
C VAL A 26 9.45 33.03 -14.53
N GLU A 27 9.35 33.99 -15.44
CA GLU A 27 10.32 34.14 -16.53
C GLU A 27 11.75 34.40 -16.03
N LEU A 28 11.92 35.33 -15.09
CA LEU A 28 13.22 35.65 -14.49
C LEU A 28 13.83 34.44 -13.75
N LEU A 29 13.01 33.67 -13.04
CA LEU A 29 13.44 32.45 -12.37
C LEU A 29 13.86 31.37 -13.39
N ASN A 30 13.12 31.23 -14.50
CA ASN A 30 13.44 30.29 -15.58
C ASN A 30 14.75 30.63 -16.28
N GLN A 31 15.05 31.92 -16.50
CA GLN A 31 16.33 32.37 -17.09
C GLN A 31 17.55 31.93 -16.27
N ARG A 32 17.36 31.71 -14.96
CA ARG A 32 18.38 31.20 -14.04
C ARG A 32 18.30 29.69 -13.80
N ASN A 33 17.48 28.97 -14.57
CA ASN A 33 17.23 27.53 -14.44
C ASN A 33 16.74 27.11 -13.03
N ILE A 34 16.03 27.99 -12.33
CA ILE A 34 15.45 27.67 -11.02
C ILE A 34 14.20 26.81 -11.25
N ARG A 35 14.12 25.65 -10.60
CA ARG A 35 12.96 24.74 -10.69
C ARG A 35 11.97 25.08 -9.59
N LEU A 36 10.79 25.58 -9.97
CA LEU A 36 9.77 26.03 -9.04
C LEU A 36 8.42 25.31 -9.21
N PRO A 37 7.77 24.85 -8.12
CA PRO A 37 6.38 24.40 -8.15
C PRO A 37 5.33 25.52 -7.96
N SER A 38 5.67 26.67 -7.34
CA SER A 38 4.71 27.76 -7.09
C SER A 38 5.33 29.15 -6.95
N VAL A 39 4.57 30.19 -7.28
CA VAL A 39 4.83 31.60 -6.95
C VAL A 39 3.55 32.18 -6.37
N ASP A 40 3.61 32.53 -5.09
CA ASP A 40 2.45 32.95 -4.30
C ASP A 40 2.59 34.43 -3.87
N PHE A 41 1.48 35.18 -3.75
CA PHE A 41 1.47 36.51 -3.16
C PHE A 41 0.71 36.49 -1.84
N VAL A 42 1.44 36.60 -0.74
CA VAL A 42 0.93 36.30 0.61
C VAL A 42 1.41 37.31 1.64
N ARG A 43 0.83 37.28 2.82
CA ARG A 43 1.28 38.08 3.97
C ARG A 43 1.38 37.19 5.21
N PHE A 44 2.35 37.45 6.08
CA PHE A 44 2.50 36.72 7.33
C PHE A 44 1.97 37.53 8.51
N THR A 45 1.41 36.85 9.51
CA THR A 45 0.91 37.48 10.73
C THR A 45 1.23 36.68 11.99
N TRP A 46 1.43 37.35 13.12
CA TRP A 46 1.52 36.73 14.45
C TRP A 46 1.01 37.70 15.52
N LEU A 47 0.70 37.18 16.71
CA LEU A 47 0.30 37.99 17.87
C LEU A 47 1.52 38.30 18.72
N ASN A 48 1.70 39.59 19.05
CA ASN A 48 2.65 40.04 20.05
C ASN A 48 1.90 40.15 21.39
N LYS A 49 2.24 39.28 22.35
CA LYS A 49 1.68 39.37 23.70
C LYS A 49 2.33 40.52 24.46
N LYS A 50 1.54 41.26 25.24
CA LYS A 50 2.09 42.21 26.21
C LYS A 50 2.80 41.41 27.32
N THR A 51 3.87 41.97 27.87
CA THR A 51 4.54 41.40 29.05
C THR A 51 3.55 41.42 30.23
N ASP A 52 3.47 40.31 30.96
CA ASP A 52 2.62 40.20 32.15
C ASP A 52 2.99 41.33 33.14
N GLN A 53 2.00 42.11 33.56
CA GLN A 53 2.10 43.05 34.68
C GLN A 53 1.33 42.48 35.86
N GLU A 54 1.88 42.58 37.07
CA GLU A 54 1.16 42.26 38.30
C GLU A 54 -0.06 43.19 38.42
N ILE A 55 -1.23 42.58 38.58
CA ILE A 55 -2.48 43.28 38.87
C ILE A 55 -2.55 43.34 40.40
N GLU A 56 -2.70 44.55 40.97
CA GLU A 56 -3.12 44.69 42.38
C GLU A 56 -4.62 44.37 42.44
N ASP A 57 -4.94 43.27 43.14
CA ASP A 57 -6.30 42.81 43.38
C ASP A 57 -7.00 43.75 44.37
N ASP A 58 -7.83 44.68 43.88
CA ASP A 58 -8.90 45.28 44.67
C ASP A 58 -10.19 44.48 44.38
N GLU A 59 -10.43 43.46 45.22
CA GLU A 59 -11.69 42.72 45.28
C GLU A 59 -12.81 43.62 45.78
N ASP A 60 -13.73 44.04 44.90
CA ASP A 60 -15.08 44.45 45.28
C ASP A 60 -16.10 43.60 44.50
N ASP A 61 -16.48 42.51 45.15
CA ASP A 61 -17.51 41.55 44.74
C ASP A 61 -18.90 42.16 45.02
N SER A 62 -19.60 42.58 43.96
CA SER A 62 -21.03 42.90 44.03
C SER A 62 -21.75 42.26 42.84
N GLY A 63 -22.20 41.02 43.07
CA GLY A 63 -23.10 40.31 42.17
C GLY A 63 -24.52 40.88 42.25
N GLU A 64 -24.95 41.58 41.19
CA GLU A 64 -26.36 41.73 40.85
C GLU A 64 -26.64 40.96 39.55
N GLU A 65 -27.38 39.86 39.67
CA GLU A 65 -27.93 39.12 38.52
C GLU A 65 -29.09 39.91 37.90
N LEU A 66 -28.85 40.53 36.75
CA LEU A 66 -29.89 41.04 35.86
C LEU A 66 -30.07 40.06 34.68
N GLU A 67 -31.13 39.26 34.71
CA GLU A 67 -31.58 38.48 33.56
C GLU A 67 -32.27 39.41 32.54
N GLU A 68 -31.50 39.98 31.61
CA GLU A 68 -32.04 40.55 30.38
C GLU A 68 -32.25 39.44 29.33
N TYR A 69 -33.47 39.33 28.83
CA TYR A 69 -33.80 38.47 27.68
C TYR A 69 -33.10 39.01 26.42
N VAL A 70 -31.98 38.40 26.03
CA VAL A 70 -31.28 38.70 24.77
C VAL A 70 -31.94 37.91 23.62
N ASP A 71 -32.43 38.61 22.60
CA ASP A 71 -32.94 38.01 21.37
C ASP A 71 -31.80 37.33 20.60
N TYR A 72 -32.03 36.12 20.08
CA TYR A 72 -30.99 35.27 19.46
C TYR A 72 -30.42 35.92 18.18
N ASP A 73 -31.20 36.78 17.53
CA ASP A 73 -30.81 37.51 16.31
C ASP A 73 -29.97 38.77 16.60
N ASP A 74 -29.87 39.21 17.86
CA ASP A 74 -29.07 40.37 18.29
C ASP A 74 -27.67 39.99 18.81
N ILE A 75 -27.30 38.69 18.79
CA ILE A 75 -25.97 38.22 19.18
C ILE A 75 -24.98 38.56 18.05
N PRO A 76 -24.03 39.50 18.23
CA PRO A 76 -23.03 39.78 17.21
C PRO A 76 -22.19 38.51 16.95
N PRO A 77 -21.77 38.27 15.70
CA PRO A 77 -20.96 37.10 15.36
C PRO A 77 -19.73 37.05 16.27
N ILE A 78 -19.48 35.89 16.87
CA ILE A 78 -18.36 35.63 17.78
C ILE A 78 -17.07 36.07 17.08
N GLN A 79 -16.55 37.24 17.45
CA GLN A 79 -15.21 37.64 17.05
C GLN A 79 -14.24 36.89 17.97
N PRO A 80 -13.25 36.17 17.42
CA PRO A 80 -12.22 35.55 18.24
C PRO A 80 -11.56 36.63 19.09
N VAL A 81 -11.62 36.50 20.40
CA VAL A 81 -10.85 37.37 21.30
C VAL A 81 -9.39 37.03 21.10
N GLU A 82 -8.65 37.93 20.44
CA GLU A 82 -7.23 37.74 20.18
C GLU A 82 -6.42 38.31 21.34
N ASP A 83 -5.68 37.45 22.03
CA ASP A 83 -4.75 37.85 23.10
C ASP A 83 -3.44 38.38 22.49
N GLY A 84 -3.32 39.71 22.43
CA GLY A 84 -2.14 40.43 21.95
C GLY A 84 -2.38 41.30 20.72
N GLU A 85 -1.40 42.13 20.37
CA GLU A 85 -1.46 42.98 19.18
C GLU A 85 -1.01 42.18 17.95
N ARG A 86 -1.86 42.15 16.92
CA ARG A 86 -1.58 41.40 15.70
C ARG A 86 -0.61 42.17 14.80
N HIS A 87 0.57 41.62 14.62
CA HIS A 87 1.54 42.11 13.65
C HIS A 87 1.31 41.48 12.28
N TYR A 88 1.61 42.24 11.22
CA TYR A 88 1.58 41.79 9.85
C TYR A 88 2.86 42.22 9.12
N THR A 89 3.48 41.32 8.35
CA THR A 89 4.64 41.64 7.52
C THR A 89 4.24 42.50 6.33
N ASN A 90 5.23 42.94 5.54
CA ASN A 90 4.95 43.36 4.17
C ASN A 90 4.36 42.18 3.36
N PRO A 91 3.57 42.46 2.30
CA PRO A 91 3.26 41.47 1.29
C PRO A 91 4.54 40.83 0.75
N THR A 92 4.50 39.52 0.49
CA THR A 92 5.66 38.72 0.11
C THR A 92 5.35 37.94 -1.15
N ILE A 93 6.22 38.05 -2.15
CA ILE A 93 6.31 37.08 -3.24
C ILE A 93 7.03 35.86 -2.68
N TRP A 94 6.25 34.82 -2.39
CA TRP A 94 6.72 33.60 -1.74
C TRP A 94 6.90 32.50 -2.78
N ILE A 95 8.16 32.16 -3.06
CA ILE A 95 8.56 31.29 -4.16
C ILE A 95 8.83 29.90 -3.61
N GLY A 96 8.07 28.92 -4.10
CA GLY A 96 8.37 27.51 -3.92
C GLY A 96 9.50 27.07 -4.83
N VAL A 97 10.47 26.31 -4.33
CA VAL A 97 11.53 25.69 -5.13
C VAL A 97 11.66 24.21 -4.77
N LEU A 98 12.06 23.38 -5.74
CA LEU A 98 12.26 21.96 -5.44
C LEU A 98 13.37 21.78 -4.38
N PRO A 99 13.21 20.85 -3.41
CA PRO A 99 14.22 20.60 -2.39
C PRO A 99 15.60 20.33 -2.96
N ASP A 100 16.65 20.84 -2.32
CA ASP A 100 18.07 20.65 -2.69
C ASP A 100 18.46 21.17 -4.10
N THR A 101 17.60 21.97 -4.76
CA THR A 101 17.88 22.47 -6.13
C THR A 101 18.38 23.91 -6.20
N LEU A 102 18.23 24.71 -5.14
CA LEU A 102 18.57 26.12 -5.14
C LEU A 102 19.58 26.46 -4.03
N ILE A 103 20.72 27.02 -4.43
CA ILE A 103 21.72 27.54 -3.47
C ILE A 103 21.47 29.02 -3.16
N ALA A 104 21.84 29.45 -1.95
CA ALA A 104 21.61 30.80 -1.44
C ALA A 104 22.16 31.91 -2.36
N ALA A 105 23.32 31.70 -3.00
CA ALA A 105 23.92 32.67 -3.92
C ALA A 105 23.04 32.91 -5.15
N VAL A 106 22.47 31.85 -5.72
CA VAL A 106 21.58 31.95 -6.90
C VAL A 106 20.25 32.58 -6.50
N ALA A 107 19.70 32.22 -5.33
CA ALA A 107 18.49 32.82 -4.77
C ALA A 107 18.65 34.34 -4.54
N HIS A 108 19.83 34.76 -4.08
CA HIS A 108 20.14 36.17 -3.87
C HIS A 108 20.16 36.95 -5.19
N GLU A 109 20.83 36.41 -6.21
CA GLU A 109 20.89 37.06 -7.52
C GLU A 109 19.52 37.09 -8.23
N SER A 110 18.72 36.02 -8.16
CA SER A 110 17.35 36.04 -8.69
C SER A 110 16.46 37.04 -7.96
N SER A 111 16.66 37.22 -6.65
CA SER A 111 15.95 38.25 -5.88
C SER A 111 16.27 39.66 -6.36
N LYS A 112 17.50 39.93 -6.80
CA LYS A 112 17.89 41.23 -7.38
C LYS A 112 17.16 41.50 -8.69
N ASP A 113 17.07 40.50 -9.56
CA ASP A 113 16.38 40.65 -10.84
C ASP A 113 14.89 40.93 -10.63
N ILE A 114 14.25 40.17 -9.72
CA ILE A 114 12.85 40.39 -9.35
C ILE A 114 12.68 41.78 -8.74
N ARG A 115 13.56 42.20 -7.84
CA ARG A 115 13.53 43.54 -7.22
C ARG A 115 13.68 44.65 -8.26
N ALA A 116 14.62 44.52 -9.20
CA ALA A 116 14.82 45.49 -10.27
C ALA A 116 13.59 45.60 -11.18
N PHE A 117 12.93 44.48 -11.48
CA PHE A 117 11.66 44.48 -12.19
C PHE A 117 10.55 45.19 -11.40
N LEU A 118 10.39 44.88 -10.12
CA LEU A 118 9.42 45.56 -9.26
C LEU A 118 9.69 47.07 -9.14
N ASP A 119 10.97 47.49 -9.10
CA ASP A 119 11.37 48.89 -9.10
C ASP A 119 10.96 49.61 -10.40
N SER A 120 11.05 48.92 -11.55
CA SER A 120 10.58 49.46 -12.84
C SER A 120 9.07 49.73 -12.87
N LEU A 121 8.31 49.02 -12.02
CA LEU A 121 6.88 49.22 -11.81
C LEU A 121 6.57 50.21 -10.69
N GLN A 122 7.59 50.80 -10.06
CA GLN A 122 7.47 51.71 -8.91
C GLN A 122 6.81 51.06 -7.67
N VAL A 123 6.84 49.73 -7.58
CA VAL A 123 6.29 48.95 -6.48
C VAL A 123 7.24 48.97 -5.29
N GLN A 124 6.77 49.28 -4.09
CA GLN A 124 7.60 49.26 -2.87
C GLN A 124 6.99 48.36 -1.80
N ASN A 125 7.76 48.02 -0.76
CA ASN A 125 7.29 47.25 0.39
C ASN A 125 6.73 45.86 0.02
N VAL A 126 7.37 45.18 -0.93
CA VAL A 126 7.12 43.78 -1.25
C VAL A 126 8.38 42.98 -0.97
N ASP A 127 8.28 42.01 -0.07
CA ASP A 127 9.37 41.10 0.27
C ASP A 127 9.45 39.96 -0.75
N ILE A 128 10.64 39.38 -0.90
CA ILE A 128 10.86 38.20 -1.76
C ILE A 128 11.46 37.12 -0.87
N ALA A 129 10.82 35.95 -0.81
CA ALA A 129 11.27 34.85 0.04
C ALA A 129 11.15 33.51 -0.69
N TYR A 130 12.11 32.62 -0.42
CA TYR A 130 12.15 31.27 -0.99
C TYR A 130 11.82 30.25 0.09
N ARG A 131 11.16 29.17 -0.32
CA ARG A 131 10.92 27.98 0.49
C ARG A 131 11.06 26.74 -0.36
N GLU A 132 11.53 25.66 0.23
CA GLU A 132 11.42 24.36 -0.43
C GLU A 132 9.96 23.90 -0.44
N SER A 133 9.50 23.43 -1.59
CA SER A 133 8.17 22.86 -1.76
C SER A 133 8.12 21.91 -2.96
N VAL A 134 7.10 21.06 -3.00
CA VAL A 134 6.78 20.19 -4.13
C VAL A 134 5.26 20.29 -4.37
N TYR A 135 4.85 20.37 -5.63
CA TYR A 135 3.43 20.30 -5.98
C TYR A 135 2.93 18.86 -5.77
N THR A 136 1.90 18.70 -4.96
CA THR A 136 1.26 17.40 -4.72
C THR A 136 -0.18 17.49 -5.20
N THR A 137 -0.55 16.69 -6.20
CA THR A 137 -1.95 16.46 -6.54
C THR A 137 -2.62 15.77 -5.35
N LEU A 138 -3.74 16.32 -4.87
CA LEU A 138 -4.57 15.65 -3.88
C LEU A 138 -5.32 14.50 -4.57
N SER A 139 -4.67 13.35 -4.73
CA SER A 139 -5.36 12.11 -5.11
C SER A 139 -6.36 11.83 -3.99
N GLY A 140 -7.67 11.90 -4.29
CA GLY A 140 -8.74 11.84 -3.27
C GLY A 140 -8.75 10.56 -2.41
N HIS A 141 -7.92 9.56 -2.76
CA HIS A 141 -7.83 8.26 -2.11
C HIS A 141 -6.44 7.95 -1.52
N GLY A 142 -5.54 8.94 -1.45
CA GLY A 142 -4.17 8.77 -0.96
C GLY A 142 -3.20 8.18 -2.01
N PRO A 143 -2.01 7.72 -1.62
CA PRO A 143 -0.96 7.25 -2.55
C PRO A 143 -1.38 5.99 -3.33
N ALA A 144 -1.00 5.87 -4.59
CA ALA A 144 -1.23 4.65 -5.36
C ALA A 144 -0.39 3.48 -4.84
N LEU A 145 -0.90 2.25 -4.95
CA LEU A 145 -0.15 1.03 -4.67
C LEU A 145 1.04 0.92 -5.62
N TYR A 146 2.15 0.42 -5.12
CA TYR A 146 3.39 0.32 -5.88
C TYR A 146 3.32 -0.69 -7.03
N ARG A 147 4.19 -0.49 -8.01
CA ARG A 147 4.50 -1.54 -8.99
C ARG A 147 5.25 -2.69 -8.29
N PRO A 148 5.01 -3.97 -8.65
CA PRO A 148 5.85 -5.05 -8.16
C PRO A 148 7.27 -4.87 -8.71
N VAL A 149 8.27 -5.16 -7.90
CA VAL A 149 9.68 -5.02 -8.29
C VAL A 149 10.28 -6.36 -8.69
N GLU A 150 11.33 -6.30 -9.50
CA GLU A 150 12.07 -7.47 -9.96
C GLU A 150 12.98 -8.05 -8.88
N VAL A 151 13.49 -9.25 -9.16
CA VAL A 151 14.49 -9.90 -8.29
C VAL A 151 15.76 -9.05 -8.25
N GLY A 152 16.26 -8.78 -7.05
CA GLY A 152 17.46 -7.98 -6.81
C GLY A 152 17.21 -6.50 -6.55
N ASP A 153 15.97 -6.02 -6.71
CA ASP A 153 15.58 -4.68 -6.28
C ASP A 153 15.70 -4.53 -4.75
N PRO A 154 16.20 -3.40 -4.24
CA PRO A 154 16.28 -3.08 -2.81
C PRO A 154 15.02 -3.38 -2.00
N LEU A 155 13.83 -3.19 -2.60
CA LEU A 155 12.53 -3.26 -1.94
C LEU A 155 11.86 -4.63 -2.05
N LYS A 156 12.50 -5.61 -2.72
CA LYS A 156 11.83 -6.87 -3.08
C LYS A 156 11.24 -7.63 -1.89
N ASP A 157 11.86 -7.52 -0.72
CA ASP A 157 11.43 -8.19 0.51
C ASP A 157 10.18 -7.58 1.16
N VAL A 158 9.84 -6.34 0.82
CA VAL A 158 8.82 -5.57 1.55
C VAL A 158 7.73 -5.01 0.65
N ILE A 159 8.00 -4.82 -0.65
CA ILE A 159 7.10 -4.07 -1.54
C ILE A 159 5.75 -4.78 -1.78
N ASP A 160 5.74 -6.11 -1.77
CA ASP A 160 4.57 -6.90 -2.21
C ASP A 160 3.31 -6.54 -1.42
N ASN A 161 3.43 -6.28 -0.11
CA ASN A 161 2.32 -5.93 0.80
C ASN A 161 1.66 -4.57 0.52
N VAL A 162 2.26 -3.74 -0.32
CA VAL A 162 1.75 -2.44 -0.74
C VAL A 162 1.80 -2.27 -2.26
N SER A 163 1.88 -3.37 -3.01
CA SER A 163 1.93 -3.38 -4.47
C SER A 163 0.61 -3.84 -5.10
N VAL A 164 0.48 -3.66 -6.41
CA VAL A 164 -0.64 -4.18 -7.20
C VAL A 164 -0.56 -5.69 -7.48
N ALA A 165 0.46 -6.41 -6.99
CA ALA A 165 0.50 -7.86 -7.09
C ALA A 165 -0.63 -8.49 -6.27
N LEU A 166 -1.08 -9.68 -6.67
CA LEU A 166 -2.10 -10.41 -5.93
C LEU A 166 -1.66 -10.76 -4.52
N SER A 167 -2.67 -11.01 -3.69
CA SER A 167 -2.52 -11.35 -2.28
C SER A 167 -2.15 -10.17 -1.39
N LEU A 168 -2.63 -8.99 -1.75
CA LEU A 168 -2.54 -7.78 -0.95
C LEU A 168 -3.26 -7.96 0.40
N PRO A 169 -2.62 -7.62 1.53
CA PRO A 169 -3.27 -7.68 2.84
C PRO A 169 -4.33 -6.59 2.98
N ILE A 170 -5.53 -7.00 3.37
CA ILE A 170 -6.69 -6.12 3.49
C ILE A 170 -7.42 -6.27 4.81
N ALA A 171 -8.07 -5.18 5.22
CA ALA A 171 -9.05 -5.17 6.29
C ALA A 171 -10.23 -4.28 5.92
N GLY A 172 -11.40 -4.56 6.49
CA GLY A 172 -12.49 -3.59 6.49
C GLY A 172 -12.20 -2.49 7.50
N ARG A 173 -12.53 -1.24 7.17
CA ARG A 173 -12.21 -0.08 8.03
C ARG A 173 -12.78 -0.16 9.45
N LYS A 174 -13.86 -0.93 9.63
CA LYS A 174 -14.58 -1.10 10.91
C LYS A 174 -14.38 -2.47 11.56
N THR A 175 -13.43 -3.28 11.06
CA THR A 175 -13.13 -4.60 11.62
C THR A 175 -11.65 -4.68 11.99
N THR A 176 -11.34 -5.53 12.96
CA THR A 176 -9.96 -5.91 13.33
C THR A 176 -9.47 -7.13 12.55
N MET A 177 -10.35 -7.79 11.80
CA MET A 177 -9.99 -8.94 10.98
C MET A 177 -9.11 -8.52 9.81
N GLN A 178 -8.10 -9.35 9.58
CA GLN A 178 -7.19 -9.24 8.44
C GLN A 178 -7.45 -10.39 7.50
N GLY A 179 -7.33 -10.10 6.23
CA GLY A 179 -7.47 -11.09 5.19
C GLY A 179 -6.58 -10.76 4.01
N THR A 180 -6.69 -11.59 2.99
CA THR A 180 -5.94 -11.45 1.75
C THR A 180 -6.90 -11.14 0.60
N LEU A 181 -6.50 -10.18 -0.24
CA LEU A 181 -7.22 -9.85 -1.46
C LEU A 181 -6.93 -10.90 -2.53
N GLY A 182 -7.98 -11.50 -3.06
CA GLY A 182 -7.88 -12.45 -4.17
C GLY A 182 -7.79 -11.74 -5.52
N PRO A 183 -8.28 -12.36 -6.60
CA PRO A 183 -8.04 -11.88 -7.95
C PRO A 183 -8.82 -10.63 -8.31
N TYR A 184 -8.26 -9.88 -9.24
CA TYR A 184 -8.88 -8.73 -9.88
C TYR A 184 -9.75 -9.14 -11.05
N PHE A 185 -10.79 -8.37 -11.32
CA PHE A 185 -11.55 -8.47 -12.56
C PHE A 185 -12.09 -7.11 -12.97
N ARG A 186 -12.48 -6.99 -14.24
CA ARG A 186 -13.18 -5.81 -14.74
C ARG A 186 -14.62 -6.17 -15.12
N ALA A 187 -15.54 -5.23 -14.94
CA ALA A 187 -16.85 -5.26 -15.57
C ALA A 187 -17.13 -3.86 -16.12
N GLY A 188 -17.29 -3.75 -17.44
CA GLY A 188 -17.22 -2.45 -18.13
C GLY A 188 -15.89 -1.73 -17.85
N ASN A 189 -15.96 -0.45 -17.46
CA ASN A 189 -14.80 0.37 -17.13
C ASN A 189 -14.44 0.38 -15.62
N LYS A 190 -15.03 -0.50 -14.81
CA LYS A 190 -14.78 -0.56 -13.36
C LYS A 190 -13.83 -1.70 -13.00
N LEU A 191 -12.98 -1.46 -12.00
CA LEU A 191 -12.05 -2.43 -11.46
C LEU A 191 -12.64 -3.02 -10.17
N TYR A 192 -12.59 -4.35 -10.07
CA TYR A 192 -13.08 -5.10 -8.93
C TYR A 192 -12.04 -6.10 -8.44
N ALA A 193 -12.22 -6.58 -7.22
CA ALA A 193 -11.49 -7.70 -6.67
C ALA A 193 -12.40 -8.64 -5.90
N ILE A 194 -12.01 -9.90 -5.81
CA ILE A 194 -12.69 -10.95 -5.04
C ILE A 194 -11.89 -11.23 -3.76
N THR A 195 -12.57 -11.34 -2.63
CA THR A 195 -12.04 -11.92 -1.39
C THR A 195 -13.16 -12.75 -0.74
N VAL A 196 -12.99 -13.18 0.50
CA VAL A 196 -14.03 -13.85 1.30
C VAL A 196 -14.83 -12.83 2.12
N ARG A 197 -16.09 -13.13 2.44
CA ARG A 197 -16.99 -12.22 3.17
C ARG A 197 -16.55 -12.03 4.61
N HIS A 198 -16.13 -13.10 5.28
CA HIS A 198 -15.74 -13.01 6.69
C HIS A 198 -14.54 -12.09 6.94
N ASN A 199 -13.71 -11.79 5.93
CA ASN A 199 -12.64 -10.79 6.08
C ASN A 199 -13.18 -9.37 6.37
N LEU A 200 -14.38 -9.05 5.88
CA LEU A 200 -14.90 -7.67 5.82
C LEU A 200 -16.22 -7.48 6.57
N PHE A 201 -16.84 -8.57 7.01
CA PHE A 201 -18.09 -8.57 7.76
C PHE A 201 -17.89 -9.34 9.06
N SER A 202 -18.35 -8.75 10.17
CA SER A 202 -18.31 -9.41 11.47
C SER A 202 -19.17 -10.68 11.48
N ASP A 203 -18.65 -11.71 12.14
CA ASP A 203 -19.31 -13.01 12.34
C ASP A 203 -20.51 -12.92 13.30
N ILE A 204 -20.62 -11.81 14.05
CA ILE A 204 -21.68 -11.55 15.05
C ILE A 204 -22.85 -10.75 14.43
N GLY A 205 -22.69 -10.28 13.18
CA GLY A 205 -23.72 -9.50 12.49
C GLY A 205 -24.65 -10.33 11.60
N ASP A 206 -25.64 -9.64 11.00
CA ASP A 206 -26.57 -10.26 10.07
C ASP A 206 -25.85 -10.86 8.84
N ASN A 207 -26.07 -12.16 8.62
CA ASN A 207 -25.58 -12.87 7.45
C ASN A 207 -26.53 -12.67 6.26
N GLU A 208 -26.85 -11.41 5.98
CA GLU A 208 -27.72 -11.01 4.87
C GLU A 208 -26.91 -10.68 3.62
N LEU A 209 -27.61 -10.71 2.48
CA LEU A 209 -27.10 -10.24 1.21
C LEU A 209 -26.77 -8.74 1.30
N TYR A 210 -25.52 -8.39 1.05
CA TYR A 210 -25.10 -7.00 0.97
C TYR A 210 -24.94 -6.57 -0.48
N ARG A 211 -25.65 -5.49 -0.85
CA ARG A 211 -25.40 -4.71 -2.06
C ARG A 211 -25.17 -3.26 -1.68
N TYR A 212 -24.13 -2.66 -2.23
CA TYR A 212 -23.91 -1.24 -2.03
C TYR A 212 -24.95 -0.43 -2.84
N HIS A 213 -25.63 0.47 -2.14
CA HIS A 213 -26.52 1.47 -2.71
C HIS A 213 -25.89 2.85 -2.53
N GLU A 214 -26.03 3.73 -3.52
CA GLU A 214 -25.36 5.04 -3.51
C GLU A 214 -25.79 5.95 -2.35
N SER A 215 -27.00 5.75 -1.83
CA SER A 215 -27.52 6.45 -0.64
C SER A 215 -26.95 5.94 0.69
N ALA A 216 -26.24 4.80 0.69
CA ALA A 216 -25.69 4.19 1.90
C ALA A 216 -24.20 4.57 2.09
N PRO A 217 -23.70 4.61 3.33
CA PRO A 217 -22.27 4.78 3.58
C PRO A 217 -21.49 3.58 3.04
N LYS A 218 -20.35 3.86 2.40
CA LYS A 218 -19.45 2.83 1.86
C LYS A 218 -18.86 1.98 2.99
N ARG A 219 -18.88 0.65 2.82
CA ARG A 219 -18.07 -0.28 3.61
C ARG A 219 -16.66 -0.30 3.03
N GLU A 220 -15.84 0.64 3.47
CA GLU A 220 -14.49 0.85 2.97
C GLU A 220 -13.55 -0.31 3.32
N VAL A 221 -12.70 -0.65 2.35
CA VAL A 221 -11.65 -1.65 2.46
C VAL A 221 -10.31 -0.95 2.31
N LEU A 222 -9.38 -1.26 3.21
CA LEU A 222 -8.07 -0.64 3.26
C LEU A 222 -6.96 -1.69 3.29
N VAL A 223 -5.77 -1.27 2.84
CA VAL A 223 -4.55 -2.06 2.92
C VAL A 223 -4.09 -2.13 4.36
N MET A 224 -4.07 -3.35 4.89
CA MET A 224 -3.73 -3.70 6.28
C MET A 224 -4.55 -2.94 7.34
N GLY A 225 -5.21 -3.61 8.26
CA GLY A 225 -5.70 -2.95 9.50
C GLY A 225 -4.57 -2.24 10.29
N GLY A 226 -4.94 -1.38 11.25
CA GLY A 226 -3.98 -0.59 12.05
C GLY A 226 -2.82 -1.41 12.65
N PRO A 227 -3.09 -2.53 13.35
CA PRO A 227 -2.04 -3.40 13.90
C PRO A 227 -1.10 -3.96 12.82
N ALA A 228 -1.63 -4.58 11.76
CA ALA A 228 -0.80 -5.16 10.71
C ALA A 228 0.09 -4.14 10.00
N PHE A 229 -0.41 -2.92 9.79
CA PHE A 229 0.41 -1.86 9.20
C PHE A 229 1.53 -1.41 10.12
N LYS A 230 1.28 -1.34 11.43
CA LYS A 230 2.32 -1.06 12.41
C LYS A 230 3.39 -2.16 12.38
N ASP A 231 2.97 -3.42 12.36
CA ASP A 231 3.87 -4.57 12.32
C ASP A 231 4.70 -4.58 11.02
N TYR A 232 4.08 -4.22 9.89
CA TYR A 232 4.76 -4.05 8.60
C TYR A 232 5.80 -2.92 8.63
N VAL A 233 5.48 -1.75 9.18
CA VAL A 233 6.45 -0.66 9.34
C VAL A 233 7.60 -1.06 10.26
N THR A 234 7.30 -1.78 11.34
CA THR A 234 8.30 -2.32 12.26
C THR A 234 9.18 -3.38 11.60
N SER A 235 8.64 -4.23 10.72
CA SER A 235 9.43 -5.25 10.02
C SER A 235 10.42 -4.63 9.02
N ILE A 236 10.03 -3.55 8.31
CA ILE A 236 10.95 -2.78 7.46
C ILE A 236 12.10 -2.20 8.31
N GLN A 237 11.77 -1.61 9.47
CA GLN A 237 12.78 -1.07 10.37
C GLN A 237 13.73 -2.15 10.91
N ALA A 238 13.21 -3.32 11.26
CA ALA A 238 14.02 -4.46 11.70
C ALA A 238 14.95 -4.94 10.58
N LEU A 239 14.47 -5.05 9.34
CA LEU A 239 15.27 -5.42 8.17
C LEU A 239 16.41 -4.43 7.93
N ILE A 240 16.16 -3.13 8.04
CA ILE A 240 17.21 -2.09 7.96
C ILE A 240 18.27 -2.33 9.05
N GLY A 241 17.85 -2.62 10.28
CA GLY A 241 18.76 -2.94 11.38
C GLY A 241 19.68 -4.14 11.08
N THR A 242 19.09 -5.26 10.63
CA THR A 242 19.86 -6.46 10.25
C THR A 242 20.86 -6.20 9.12
N LEU A 243 20.49 -5.37 8.14
CA LEU A 243 21.40 -5.01 7.06
C LEU A 243 22.54 -4.10 7.52
N ILE A 244 22.30 -3.19 8.47
CA ILE A 244 23.37 -2.38 9.08
C ILE A 244 24.38 -3.26 9.82
N ASP A 245 23.90 -4.25 10.59
CA ASP A 245 24.80 -5.21 11.26
C ASP A 245 25.63 -6.02 10.24
N THR A 246 24.99 -6.44 9.13
CA THR A 246 25.65 -7.15 8.04
C THR A 246 26.72 -6.29 7.36
N ARG A 247 26.41 -5.03 7.08
CA ARG A 247 27.35 -4.03 6.54
C ARG A 247 28.57 -3.87 7.44
N ASP A 248 28.38 -3.81 8.75
CA ASP A 248 29.47 -3.66 9.72
C ASP A 248 30.38 -4.90 9.76
N ILE A 249 29.80 -6.10 9.62
CA ILE A 249 30.55 -7.36 9.49
C ILE A 249 31.38 -7.34 8.19
N LEU A 250 30.76 -7.01 7.06
CA LEU A 250 31.44 -6.96 5.75
C LEU A 250 32.59 -5.93 5.77
N THR A 251 32.37 -4.76 6.37
CA THR A 251 33.41 -3.73 6.52
C THR A 251 34.62 -4.25 7.31
N LYS A 252 34.39 -4.96 8.42
CA LYS A 252 35.47 -5.58 9.21
C LYS A 252 36.20 -6.66 8.41
N GLN A 253 35.48 -7.46 7.63
CA GLN A 253 36.06 -8.50 6.78
C GLN A 253 36.95 -7.89 5.69
N ILE A 254 36.47 -6.85 5.00
CA ILE A 254 37.22 -6.10 3.98
C ILE A 254 38.52 -5.54 4.57
N ASN A 255 38.46 -4.88 5.72
CA ASN A 255 39.64 -4.35 6.40
C ASN A 255 40.65 -5.46 6.74
N THR A 256 40.17 -6.58 7.27
CA THR A 256 41.01 -7.75 7.60
C THR A 256 41.71 -8.32 6.36
N LEU A 257 40.99 -8.44 5.23
CA LEU A 257 41.55 -8.95 3.97
C LEU A 257 42.57 -7.98 3.38
N LYS A 258 42.31 -6.66 3.45
CA LYS A 258 43.26 -5.61 3.02
C LYS A 258 44.56 -5.66 3.83
N THR A 259 44.48 -5.78 5.16
CA THR A 259 45.66 -5.93 6.01
C THR A 259 46.46 -7.20 5.69
N ARG A 260 45.80 -8.34 5.48
CA ARG A 260 46.49 -9.59 5.10
C ARG A 260 47.25 -9.47 3.78
N LEU A 261 46.65 -8.82 2.77
CA LEU A 261 47.32 -8.57 1.49
C LEU A 261 48.53 -7.65 1.65
N GLN A 262 48.44 -6.64 2.50
CA GLN A 262 49.55 -5.72 2.80
C GLN A 262 50.70 -6.40 3.54
N ASP A 263 50.39 -7.26 4.52
CA ASP A 263 51.39 -7.88 5.40
C ASP A 263 52.02 -9.16 4.81
N GLY A 264 51.47 -9.71 3.71
CA GLY A 264 51.98 -10.91 3.05
C GLY A 264 51.90 -12.20 3.89
N ILE A 265 51.10 -12.20 4.96
CA ILE A 265 51.00 -13.32 5.92
C ILE A 265 50.03 -14.40 5.41
N ASN A 266 50.54 -15.60 5.09
CA ASN A 266 49.74 -16.78 4.76
C ASN A 266 48.75 -16.58 3.59
N VAL A 267 49.18 -15.88 2.54
CA VAL A 267 48.28 -15.41 1.46
C VAL A 267 48.47 -16.25 0.19
N GLU A 268 47.43 -16.99 -0.21
CA GLU A 268 47.19 -17.21 -1.64
C GLU A 268 46.61 -15.90 -2.19
N GLU A 269 47.47 -15.08 -2.81
CA GLU A 269 47.16 -13.71 -3.21
C GLU A 269 45.95 -13.63 -4.15
N SER A 270 45.84 -14.59 -5.08
CA SER A 270 44.71 -14.70 -6.00
C SER A 270 43.38 -14.95 -5.28
N GLN A 271 43.34 -15.90 -4.34
CA GLN A 271 42.12 -16.23 -3.59
C GLN A 271 41.72 -15.12 -2.62
N THR A 272 42.70 -14.47 -1.98
CA THR A 272 42.42 -13.39 -1.03
C THR A 272 41.89 -12.15 -1.75
N SER A 273 42.45 -11.84 -2.93
CA SER A 273 41.95 -10.77 -3.80
C SER A 273 40.54 -11.05 -4.31
N LEU A 274 40.22 -12.30 -4.68
CA LEU A 274 38.87 -12.70 -5.08
C LEU A 274 37.86 -12.49 -3.96
N ARG A 275 38.15 -12.98 -2.75
CA ARG A 275 37.28 -12.80 -1.57
C ARG A 275 37.09 -11.34 -1.20
N LEU A 276 38.12 -10.52 -1.37
CA LEU A 276 38.03 -9.08 -1.16
C LEU A 276 37.04 -8.45 -2.15
N ALA A 277 37.16 -8.77 -3.43
CA ALA A 277 36.25 -8.27 -4.46
C ALA A 277 34.79 -8.72 -4.23
N GLU A 278 34.58 -9.96 -3.82
CA GLU A 278 33.25 -10.49 -3.45
C GLU A 278 32.65 -9.74 -2.26
N ALA A 279 33.44 -9.51 -1.21
CA ALA A 279 32.98 -8.78 -0.02
C ALA A 279 32.68 -7.30 -0.32
N GLU A 280 33.50 -6.64 -1.15
CA GLU A 280 33.25 -5.26 -1.59
C GLU A 280 31.98 -5.14 -2.45
N ALA A 281 31.73 -6.11 -3.34
CA ALA A 281 30.50 -6.15 -4.13
C ALA A 281 29.26 -6.39 -3.26
N GLU A 282 29.35 -7.26 -2.25
CA GLU A 282 28.26 -7.52 -1.32
C GLU A 282 27.99 -6.31 -0.39
N LEU A 283 29.03 -5.61 0.04
CA LEU A 283 28.91 -4.36 0.79
C LEU A 283 28.15 -3.30 -0.02
N PHE A 284 28.52 -3.10 -1.30
CA PHE A 284 27.83 -2.17 -2.19
C PHE A 284 26.34 -2.51 -2.37
N LYS A 285 26.01 -3.79 -2.57
CA LYS A 285 24.60 -4.23 -2.64
C LYS A 285 23.86 -3.97 -1.33
N THR A 286 24.50 -4.24 -0.20
CA THR A 286 23.93 -4.04 1.14
C THR A 286 23.63 -2.55 1.38
N ASP A 287 24.56 -1.66 1.04
CA ASP A 287 24.38 -0.21 1.19
C ASP A 287 23.26 0.32 0.29
N ASN A 288 23.19 -0.11 -0.97
CA ASN A 288 22.09 0.25 -1.86
C ASN A 288 20.73 -0.22 -1.30
N LYS A 289 20.69 -1.43 -0.75
CA LYS A 289 19.49 -1.97 -0.12
C LYS A 289 19.06 -1.18 1.10
N ILE A 290 20.01 -0.80 1.97
CA ILE A 290 19.74 0.05 3.15
C ILE A 290 19.16 1.40 2.73
N ASN A 291 19.76 2.06 1.72
CA ASN A 291 19.32 3.38 1.27
C ASN A 291 17.91 3.32 0.68
N GLY A 292 17.64 2.36 -0.22
CA GLY A 292 16.31 2.17 -0.79
C GLY A 292 15.25 1.88 0.29
N LEU A 293 15.56 1.02 1.27
CA LEU A 293 14.63 0.72 2.37
C LEU A 293 14.40 1.92 3.29
N LYS A 294 15.39 2.78 3.53
CA LYS A 294 15.22 4.00 4.34
C LYS A 294 14.29 5.00 3.66
N GLU A 295 14.49 5.24 2.37
CA GLU A 295 13.61 6.10 1.57
C GLU A 295 12.18 5.55 1.56
N PHE A 296 12.03 4.25 1.32
CA PHE A 296 10.74 3.58 1.35
C PHE A 296 10.08 3.62 2.74
N TYR A 297 10.83 3.42 3.82
CA TYR A 297 10.33 3.51 5.18
C TYR A 297 9.76 4.91 5.50
N ILE A 298 10.50 5.96 5.12
CA ILE A 298 10.04 7.35 5.22
C ILE A 298 8.74 7.50 4.47
N ASP A 299 8.70 7.06 3.20
CA ASP A 299 7.52 7.17 2.36
C ASP A 299 6.28 6.50 2.97
N ILE A 300 6.39 5.24 3.38
CA ILE A 300 5.32 4.47 4.02
C ILE A 300 4.82 5.20 5.28
N ARG A 301 5.73 5.70 6.10
CA ARG A 301 5.37 6.40 7.34
C ARG A 301 4.67 7.73 7.09
N TYR A 302 5.02 8.47 6.04
CA TYR A 302 4.42 9.78 5.78
C TYR A 302 3.13 9.68 4.96
N ARG A 303 3.13 8.89 3.88
CA ARG A 303 2.01 8.83 2.93
C ARG A 303 0.95 7.79 3.29
N TRP A 304 1.29 6.72 4.02
CA TRP A 304 0.37 5.60 4.29
C TRP A 304 -0.08 5.51 5.75
N ASN A 305 0.44 6.33 6.65
CA ASN A 305 0.15 6.21 8.08
C ASN A 305 -1.34 6.41 8.43
N LYS A 306 -2.04 7.34 7.77
CA LYS A 306 -3.46 7.57 8.07
C LYS A 306 -4.32 6.48 7.43
N PRO A 307 -5.30 5.89 8.15
CA PRO A 307 -6.17 4.86 7.60
C PRO A 307 -6.90 5.27 6.31
N LYS A 308 -7.28 6.54 6.18
CA LYS A 308 -7.95 7.07 4.97
C LYS A 308 -7.08 6.97 3.72
N ASP A 309 -5.76 7.09 3.87
CA ASP A 309 -4.80 7.07 2.76
C ASP A 309 -4.50 5.63 2.33
N ARG A 310 -4.95 4.64 3.11
CA ARG A 310 -4.84 3.21 2.82
C ARG A 310 -6.10 2.60 2.23
N VAL A 311 -7.19 3.37 2.13
CA VAL A 311 -8.44 2.89 1.52
C VAL A 311 -8.22 2.66 0.03
N ILE A 312 -8.52 1.44 -0.42
CA ILE A 312 -8.34 1.01 -1.83
C ILE A 312 -9.66 0.81 -2.57
N GLY A 313 -10.78 0.83 -1.84
CA GLY A 313 -12.09 0.60 -2.41
C GLY A 313 -13.15 0.40 -1.35
N PHE A 314 -14.27 -0.19 -1.76
CA PHE A 314 -15.39 -0.50 -0.87
C PHE A 314 -16.12 -1.77 -1.33
N VAL A 315 -16.77 -2.45 -0.40
CA VAL A 315 -17.57 -3.63 -0.74
C VAL A 315 -18.71 -3.22 -1.68
N ARG A 316 -18.79 -3.85 -2.85
CA ARG A 316 -19.88 -3.66 -3.81
C ARG A 316 -20.99 -4.68 -3.63
N TRP A 317 -20.62 -5.94 -3.43
CA TRP A 317 -21.53 -7.06 -3.31
C TRP A 317 -20.93 -8.15 -2.42
N ALA A 318 -21.72 -8.70 -1.50
CA ALA A 318 -21.36 -9.87 -0.73
C ALA A 318 -22.60 -10.73 -0.47
N PRO A 319 -22.73 -11.90 -1.12
CA PRO A 319 -23.83 -12.81 -0.83
C PRO A 319 -23.72 -13.36 0.59
N PRO A 320 -24.82 -13.80 1.19
CA PRO A 320 -24.77 -14.35 2.54
C PRO A 320 -23.94 -15.63 2.54
N ILE A 321 -23.12 -15.80 3.59
CA ILE A 321 -22.29 -16.99 3.79
C ILE A 321 -23.22 -18.19 3.80
N GLY A 322 -22.98 -19.13 2.90
CA GLY A 322 -23.76 -20.36 2.80
C GLY A 322 -22.84 -21.55 2.91
N SER A 323 -23.22 -22.55 3.71
CA SER A 323 -22.57 -23.86 3.72
C SER A 323 -23.50 -24.86 3.05
N GLY A 324 -22.95 -25.74 2.21
CA GLY A 324 -23.78 -26.77 1.59
C GLY A 324 -24.68 -26.23 0.48
N VAL A 325 -24.27 -25.14 -0.19
CA VAL A 325 -25.11 -24.46 -1.18
C VAL A 325 -25.34 -25.34 -2.41
N ALA A 326 -26.61 -25.51 -2.78
CA ALA A 326 -27.01 -26.28 -3.94
C ALA A 326 -26.47 -25.64 -5.26
N PRO A 327 -26.24 -26.45 -6.31
CA PRO A 327 -26.38 -27.90 -6.35
C PRO A 327 -25.15 -28.66 -5.81
N TYR A 328 -24.01 -27.99 -5.64
CA TYR A 328 -22.71 -28.64 -5.42
C TYR A 328 -22.37 -28.92 -3.95
N ARG A 329 -23.12 -28.34 -3.02
CA ARG A 329 -22.89 -28.37 -1.57
C ARG A 329 -21.61 -27.66 -1.12
N TYR A 330 -21.11 -26.71 -1.91
CA TYR A 330 -19.90 -25.95 -1.57
C TYR A 330 -20.18 -24.85 -0.53
N THR A 331 -19.10 -24.34 0.06
CA THR A 331 -19.13 -23.13 0.90
C THR A 331 -19.15 -21.89 0.00
N ARG A 332 -20.24 -21.14 0.04
CA ARG A 332 -20.31 -19.79 -0.53
C ARG A 332 -19.82 -18.79 0.51
N ASP A 333 -18.56 -18.41 0.39
CA ASP A 333 -17.97 -17.33 1.18
C ASP A 333 -17.13 -16.47 0.26
N LEU A 334 -17.76 -15.41 -0.28
CA LEU A 334 -17.11 -14.48 -1.19
C LEU A 334 -17.63 -13.06 -0.98
N CYS A 335 -16.81 -12.10 -1.39
CA CYS A 335 -17.09 -10.69 -1.34
C CYS A 335 -16.41 -10.01 -2.53
N VAL A 336 -17.13 -9.12 -3.20
CA VAL A 336 -16.63 -8.31 -4.32
C VAL A 336 -16.45 -6.88 -3.85
N ILE A 337 -15.26 -6.36 -4.09
CA ILE A 337 -14.85 -4.99 -3.75
C ILE A 337 -14.76 -4.20 -5.05
N GLU A 338 -15.40 -3.03 -5.13
CA GLU A 338 -15.12 -2.04 -6.17
C GLU A 338 -13.87 -1.26 -5.76
N LEU A 339 -12.83 -1.32 -6.58
CA LEU A 339 -11.53 -0.71 -6.31
C LEU A 339 -11.46 0.69 -6.93
N TYR A 340 -10.81 1.61 -6.21
CA TYR A 340 -10.46 2.92 -6.74
C TYR A 340 -9.33 2.77 -7.75
N LYS A 341 -9.62 3.00 -9.04
CA LYS A 341 -8.66 2.74 -10.12
C LYS A 341 -7.37 3.52 -9.97
N GLU A 342 -7.43 4.71 -9.39
CA GLU A 342 -6.30 5.59 -9.07
C GLU A 342 -5.31 4.92 -8.11
N LYS A 343 -5.81 4.03 -7.23
CA LYS A 343 -4.95 3.26 -6.33
C LYS A 343 -4.21 2.13 -7.02
N PHE A 344 -4.62 1.77 -8.23
CA PHE A 344 -4.10 0.65 -9.02
C PHE A 344 -3.57 1.14 -10.38
N GLU A 345 -3.11 2.39 -10.49
CA GLU A 345 -2.56 2.95 -11.73
C GLU A 345 -1.36 2.14 -12.29
N TYR A 346 -0.60 1.48 -11.41
CA TYR A 346 0.54 0.62 -11.81
C TYR A 346 0.17 -0.85 -11.99
N MET A 347 -1.12 -1.20 -12.03
CA MET A 347 -1.60 -2.56 -12.24
C MET A 347 -0.97 -3.17 -13.50
N ILE A 348 -0.63 -4.46 -13.42
CA ILE A 348 -0.07 -5.26 -14.53
C ILE A 348 -0.92 -6.52 -14.82
N GLY A 349 -2.19 -6.50 -14.40
CA GLY A 349 -3.12 -7.63 -14.49
C GLY A 349 -3.09 -8.52 -13.24
N ASN A 350 -3.65 -9.74 -13.38
CA ASN A 350 -3.59 -10.76 -12.34
C ASN A 350 -2.22 -11.45 -12.35
N VAL A 351 -1.33 -11.03 -11.46
CA VAL A 351 0.00 -11.62 -11.26
C VAL A 351 0.19 -12.02 -9.81
N LEU A 352 0.72 -13.21 -9.57
CA LEU A 352 1.10 -13.67 -8.24
C LEU A 352 2.60 -13.49 -8.07
N SER A 353 3.03 -12.66 -7.10
CA SER A 353 4.44 -12.61 -6.70
C SER A 353 4.83 -13.95 -6.08
N LEU A 354 5.97 -14.51 -6.51
CA LEU A 354 6.56 -15.69 -5.89
C LEU A 354 7.42 -15.33 -4.68
N GLY A 355 7.68 -14.04 -4.48
CA GLY A 355 8.42 -13.49 -3.34
C GLY A 355 9.87 -13.98 -3.22
N PRO A 356 10.61 -13.43 -2.24
CA PRO A 356 11.99 -13.83 -1.99
C PRO A 356 12.15 -14.96 -0.96
N GLU A 357 11.05 -15.45 -0.34
CA GLU A 357 11.11 -16.39 0.79
C GLU A 357 11.61 -17.78 0.39
N LEU A 358 11.37 -18.17 -0.86
CA LEU A 358 11.84 -19.43 -1.43
C LEU A 358 12.75 -19.12 -2.62
N SER A 359 13.95 -19.69 -2.62
CA SER A 359 14.84 -19.57 -3.77
C SER A 359 14.21 -20.23 -5.00
N HIS A 360 14.72 -19.82 -6.17
CA HIS A 360 14.32 -20.40 -7.45
C HIS A 360 14.47 -21.93 -7.45
N ALA A 361 15.54 -22.45 -6.85
CA ALA A 361 15.82 -23.87 -6.75
C ALA A 361 14.85 -24.59 -5.80
N GLU A 362 14.56 -23.99 -4.64
CA GLU A 362 13.62 -24.57 -3.66
C GLU A 362 12.20 -24.63 -4.21
N LEU A 363 11.69 -23.53 -4.78
CA LEU A 363 10.33 -23.51 -5.33
C LEU A 363 10.18 -24.50 -6.50
N LYS A 364 11.22 -24.61 -7.33
CA LYS A 364 11.30 -25.60 -8.40
C LYS A 364 11.30 -27.02 -7.81
N ALA A 365 12.10 -27.30 -6.79
CA ALA A 365 12.13 -28.60 -6.13
C ALA A 365 10.76 -29.00 -5.57
N LEU A 366 10.07 -28.11 -4.86
CA LEU A 366 8.75 -28.35 -4.28
C LEU A 366 7.67 -28.62 -5.35
N THR A 367 7.75 -27.93 -6.50
CA THR A 367 6.77 -28.10 -7.59
C THR A 367 7.02 -29.34 -8.47
N TYR A 368 8.25 -29.88 -8.46
CA TYR A 368 8.75 -30.88 -9.42
C TYR A 368 8.61 -32.33 -8.97
N GLN A 369 8.14 -32.62 -7.76
CA GLN A 369 8.08 -33.99 -7.21
C GLN A 369 6.96 -34.85 -7.85
N ARG A 370 7.07 -35.13 -9.15
CA ARG A 370 6.19 -35.98 -9.95
C ARG A 370 7.00 -36.85 -10.90
N ILE A 371 6.54 -38.08 -11.16
CA ILE A 371 7.33 -39.10 -11.89
C ILE A 371 6.84 -39.38 -13.32
N ASP A 372 5.58 -39.04 -13.61
CA ASP A 372 4.93 -39.38 -14.88
C ASP A 372 5.04 -38.30 -15.94
N VAL A 373 5.18 -37.04 -15.52
CA VAL A 373 5.29 -35.90 -16.42
C VAL A 373 6.44 -34.99 -16.02
N GLN A 374 7.18 -34.50 -17.01
CA GLN A 374 8.15 -33.44 -16.81
C GLN A 374 7.43 -32.21 -16.23
N SER A 375 8.05 -31.57 -15.24
CA SER A 375 7.44 -30.38 -14.64
C SER A 375 7.26 -29.28 -15.68
N GLN A 376 6.04 -28.74 -15.71
CA GLN A 376 5.66 -27.63 -16.56
C GLN A 376 5.89 -26.27 -15.87
N PHE A 377 6.28 -26.26 -14.60
CA PHE A 377 6.60 -25.03 -13.89
C PHE A 377 7.94 -24.48 -14.38
N LYS A 378 7.89 -23.30 -14.98
CA LYS A 378 9.05 -22.48 -15.30
C LYS A 378 9.02 -21.29 -14.37
N TYR A 379 10.09 -21.10 -13.60
CA TYR A 379 10.19 -19.93 -12.75
C TYR A 379 10.24 -18.69 -13.65
N PRO A 380 9.34 -17.71 -13.49
CA PRO A 380 9.32 -16.51 -14.30
C PRO A 380 10.52 -15.62 -13.96
N ASP A 381 11.21 -15.06 -14.96
CA ASP A 381 12.47 -14.33 -14.77
C ASP A 381 12.37 -13.17 -13.77
N ASN A 382 11.20 -12.54 -13.68
CA ASN A 382 10.91 -11.43 -12.76
C ASN A 382 10.29 -11.87 -11.42
N GLY A 383 10.13 -13.18 -11.18
CA GLY A 383 9.46 -13.70 -9.98
C GLY A 383 7.95 -13.46 -9.94
N LEU A 384 7.32 -13.08 -11.06
CA LEU A 384 5.88 -12.80 -11.15
C LEU A 384 5.17 -13.86 -12.02
N LEU A 385 4.34 -14.68 -11.40
CA LEU A 385 3.54 -15.70 -12.09
C LEU A 385 2.26 -15.05 -12.66
N THR A 386 2.22 -14.86 -13.98
CA THR A 386 1.02 -14.36 -14.67
C THR A 386 -0.10 -15.40 -14.59
N LEU A 387 -1.30 -14.98 -14.21
CA LEU A 387 -2.43 -15.88 -14.07
C LEU A 387 -3.29 -15.93 -15.32
N ARG A 388 -3.50 -17.13 -15.85
CA ARG A 388 -4.32 -17.36 -17.05
C ARG A 388 -4.96 -18.75 -17.05
N GLY A 389 -6.19 -18.83 -17.52
CA GLY A 389 -6.95 -20.08 -17.57
C GLY A 389 -7.45 -20.52 -16.19
N MET A 390 -8.47 -21.35 -16.14
CA MET A 390 -9.11 -21.76 -14.90
C MET A 390 -9.36 -23.27 -14.94
N LEU A 391 -9.17 -23.94 -13.81
CA LEU A 391 -9.51 -25.36 -13.72
C LEU A 391 -10.99 -25.52 -13.41
N THR A 392 -11.63 -26.41 -14.16
CA THR A 392 -12.99 -26.86 -13.88
C THR A 392 -13.03 -27.68 -12.59
N ALA A 393 -14.17 -27.76 -11.92
CA ALA A 393 -14.37 -28.61 -10.74
C ALA A 393 -14.02 -30.08 -11.03
N ALA A 394 -14.29 -30.57 -12.25
CA ALA A 394 -13.91 -31.91 -12.68
C ALA A 394 -12.38 -32.09 -12.77
N GLN A 395 -11.64 -31.09 -13.26
CA GLN A 395 -10.18 -31.13 -13.33
C GLN A 395 -9.52 -30.96 -11.94
N VAL A 396 -10.16 -30.23 -11.03
CA VAL A 396 -9.75 -30.13 -9.62
C VAL A 396 -9.89 -31.50 -8.96
N ASN A 397 -11.04 -32.16 -9.11
CA ASN A 397 -11.31 -33.48 -8.53
C ASN A 397 -10.57 -34.63 -9.22
N ASN A 398 -9.95 -34.40 -10.38
CA ASN A 398 -9.17 -35.41 -11.08
C ASN A 398 -7.75 -34.89 -11.40
N PRO A 399 -6.86 -34.85 -10.39
CA PRO A 399 -5.45 -34.55 -10.61
C PRO A 399 -4.85 -35.52 -11.63
N ASN A 400 -4.17 -34.96 -12.62
CA ASN A 400 -3.67 -35.69 -13.80
C ASN A 400 -2.17 -35.99 -13.73
N THR A 401 -1.58 -35.93 -12.53
CA THR A 401 -0.16 -36.20 -12.31
C THR A 401 0.05 -37.07 -11.08
N VAL A 402 1.12 -37.87 -11.04
CA VAL A 402 1.44 -38.71 -9.87
C VAL A 402 2.70 -38.27 -9.14
N ASN A 403 2.70 -38.39 -7.81
CA ASN A 403 3.89 -38.14 -6.99
C ASN A 403 4.87 -39.32 -7.00
N LEU A 404 5.97 -39.20 -6.24
CA LEU A 404 6.99 -40.25 -6.08
C LEU A 404 6.41 -41.58 -5.55
N GLN A 405 5.29 -41.54 -4.83
CA GLN A 405 4.60 -42.71 -4.29
C GLN A 405 3.52 -43.27 -5.24
N GLY A 406 3.37 -42.73 -6.45
CA GLY A 406 2.37 -43.15 -7.44
C GLY A 406 0.95 -42.63 -7.17
N ASN A 407 0.75 -41.76 -6.19
CA ASN A 407 -0.55 -41.18 -5.87
C ASN A 407 -0.88 -40.01 -6.80
N ARG A 408 -2.10 -39.99 -7.35
CA ARG A 408 -2.59 -38.84 -8.14
C ARG A 408 -2.74 -37.60 -7.26
N ILE A 409 -1.94 -36.57 -7.55
CA ILE A 409 -1.92 -35.29 -6.84
C ILE A 409 -1.79 -34.13 -7.83
N ARG A 410 -1.99 -32.90 -7.35
CA ARG A 410 -1.62 -31.68 -8.05
C ARG A 410 -0.90 -30.76 -7.07
N ARG A 411 0.31 -30.31 -7.41
CA ARG A 411 0.96 -29.22 -6.65
C ARG A 411 0.24 -27.92 -6.93
N VAL A 412 0.05 -27.11 -5.90
CA VAL A 412 -0.61 -25.80 -5.97
C VAL A 412 0.22 -24.75 -5.25
N LEU A 413 0.02 -23.49 -5.62
CA LEU A 413 0.72 -22.33 -5.08
C LEU A 413 -0.31 -21.34 -4.55
N LYS A 414 0.08 -20.59 -3.52
CA LYS A 414 -0.53 -19.30 -3.21
C LYS A 414 0.52 -18.36 -2.65
N ARG A 415 0.18 -17.08 -2.59
CA ARG A 415 0.77 -16.14 -1.64
C ARG A 415 -0.34 -15.68 -0.70
N GLY A 416 -0.09 -15.59 0.59
CA GLY A 416 -1.05 -15.08 1.56
C GLY A 416 -0.39 -14.08 2.50
N PHE A 417 -1.18 -13.22 3.14
CA PHE A 417 -0.65 -12.20 4.05
C PHE A 417 0.23 -12.78 5.16
N THR A 418 -0.14 -13.91 5.74
CA THR A 418 0.50 -14.43 6.96
C THR A 418 1.59 -15.46 6.65
N THR A 419 1.44 -16.21 5.57
CA THR A 419 2.38 -17.29 5.21
C THR A 419 3.24 -16.99 3.99
N ASN A 420 3.08 -15.83 3.36
CA ASN A 420 3.75 -15.50 2.10
C ASN A 420 3.53 -16.61 1.05
N THR A 421 4.52 -16.89 0.20
CA THR A 421 4.44 -17.92 -0.83
C THR A 421 4.55 -19.31 -0.21
N THR A 422 3.53 -20.15 -0.44
CA THR A 422 3.54 -21.55 0.00
C THR A 422 3.19 -22.50 -1.14
N VAL A 423 3.77 -23.70 -1.10
CA VAL A 423 3.45 -24.81 -2.00
C VAL A 423 2.63 -25.83 -1.22
N GLY A 424 1.55 -26.31 -1.83
CA GLY A 424 0.67 -27.32 -1.22
C GLY A 424 0.36 -28.47 -2.16
N THR A 425 -0.37 -29.45 -1.62
CA THR A 425 -0.83 -30.65 -2.32
C THR A 425 -2.34 -30.67 -2.38
N LEU A 426 -2.88 -30.57 -3.59
CA LEU A 426 -4.28 -30.81 -3.88
C LEU A 426 -4.48 -32.29 -4.19
N THR A 427 -5.43 -32.91 -3.48
CA THR A 427 -5.82 -34.31 -3.70
C THR A 427 -7.11 -34.41 -4.50
N ARG A 428 -7.46 -35.62 -4.97
CA ARG A 428 -8.69 -35.85 -5.74
C ARG A 428 -9.98 -35.82 -4.90
N PHE A 429 -9.86 -35.82 -3.58
CA PHE A 429 -10.99 -36.03 -2.68
C PHE A 429 -11.44 -34.72 -2.05
N MET A 430 -12.72 -34.40 -2.16
CA MET A 430 -13.32 -33.26 -1.46
C MET A 430 -13.45 -33.58 0.03
N SER A 431 -13.20 -32.60 0.87
CA SER A 431 -13.41 -32.71 2.31
C SER A 431 -14.83 -32.34 2.67
N PHE A 432 -15.44 -33.13 3.53
CA PHE A 432 -16.62 -32.71 4.28
C PHE A 432 -16.17 -31.84 5.45
N VAL A 433 -16.70 -30.63 5.53
CA VAL A 433 -16.39 -29.66 6.58
C VAL A 433 -17.66 -29.38 7.35
N ARG A 434 -17.58 -29.43 8.70
CA ARG A 434 -18.68 -29.07 9.59
C ARG A 434 -18.23 -28.00 10.57
N LYS A 435 -18.88 -26.85 10.53
CA LYS A 435 -18.71 -25.75 11.49
C LYS A 435 -19.81 -25.83 12.55
N TYR A 436 -19.45 -25.70 13.82
CA TYR A 436 -20.38 -25.80 14.95
C TYR A 436 -20.69 -24.41 15.50
N PHE A 437 -21.97 -24.10 15.65
CA PHE A 437 -22.49 -22.87 16.23
C PHE A 437 -23.52 -23.21 17.31
N ILE A 438 -23.84 -22.23 18.17
CA ILE A 438 -24.85 -22.38 19.23
C ILE A 438 -26.22 -22.77 18.64
N THR A 439 -26.55 -22.27 17.45
CA THR A 439 -27.82 -22.49 16.76
C THR A 439 -27.85 -23.77 15.89
N GLY A 440 -26.75 -24.52 15.82
CA GLY A 440 -26.64 -25.74 15.01
C GLY A 440 -25.31 -25.85 14.27
N ASN A 441 -25.25 -26.75 13.31
CA ASN A 441 -24.04 -27.05 12.54
C ASN A 441 -24.24 -26.75 11.05
N LEU A 442 -23.20 -26.18 10.44
CA LEU A 442 -23.14 -25.86 9.01
C LEU A 442 -22.21 -26.83 8.31
N GLU A 443 -22.67 -27.44 7.21
CA GLU A 443 -21.96 -28.50 6.50
C GLU A 443 -21.68 -28.12 5.06
N SER A 444 -20.49 -28.45 4.56
CA SER A 444 -20.07 -28.15 3.19
C SER A 444 -19.10 -29.17 2.64
N LEU A 445 -18.94 -29.17 1.32
CA LEU A 445 -17.84 -29.79 0.61
C LEU A 445 -16.82 -28.72 0.21
N GLU A 446 -15.56 -28.94 0.53
CA GLU A 446 -14.48 -27.99 0.24
C GLU A 446 -13.27 -28.72 -0.35
N VAL A 447 -12.48 -28.00 -1.15
CA VAL A 447 -11.22 -28.50 -1.72
C VAL A 447 -10.18 -28.52 -0.60
N PRO A 448 -9.65 -29.69 -0.21
CA PRO A 448 -8.59 -29.74 0.78
C PRO A 448 -7.23 -29.55 0.12
N ILE A 449 -6.45 -28.64 0.68
CA ILE A 449 -5.03 -28.49 0.38
C ILE A 449 -4.23 -28.92 1.60
N LEU A 450 -3.36 -29.91 1.38
CA LEU A 450 -2.41 -30.36 2.37
C LEU A 450 -1.13 -29.53 2.27
N SER A 451 -0.46 -29.31 3.39
CA SER A 451 0.91 -28.80 3.40
C SER A 451 1.82 -29.72 2.61
N HIS A 452 2.86 -29.16 1.99
CA HIS A 452 3.82 -29.95 1.22
C HIS A 452 4.58 -30.91 2.13
N GLU A 453 4.78 -32.16 1.70
CA GLU A 453 5.30 -33.22 2.60
C GLU A 453 6.76 -32.96 3.06
N HIS A 454 7.50 -32.18 2.29
CA HIS A 454 8.89 -31.78 2.59
C HIS A 454 9.02 -30.37 3.16
N ASP A 455 7.90 -29.68 3.39
CA ASP A 455 7.89 -28.38 4.05
C ASP A 455 7.47 -28.59 5.51
N SER A 456 8.23 -28.02 6.44
CA SER A 456 7.89 -28.05 7.87
C SER A 456 6.82 -27.01 8.22
N GLY A 457 6.55 -26.07 7.32
CA GLY A 457 5.52 -25.05 7.43
C GLY A 457 4.10 -25.56 7.17
N THR A 458 3.13 -24.68 7.40
CA THR A 458 1.73 -24.92 7.05
C THR A 458 1.39 -24.22 5.74
N PHE A 459 0.52 -24.81 4.92
CA PHE A 459 0.10 -24.17 3.68
C PHE A 459 -0.58 -22.82 3.93
N SER A 460 -1.40 -22.70 4.99
CA SER A 460 -2.07 -21.46 5.36
C SER A 460 -2.20 -21.24 6.87
N LYS A 461 -2.35 -19.97 7.26
CA LYS A 461 -2.65 -19.48 8.60
C LYS A 461 -3.84 -18.51 8.58
N GLY A 462 -4.35 -18.15 9.76
CA GLY A 462 -5.28 -17.02 9.90
C GLY A 462 -4.72 -15.75 9.23
N GLY A 463 -5.55 -15.05 8.47
CA GLY A 463 -5.14 -13.90 7.63
C GLY A 463 -4.93 -14.25 6.15
N ASP A 464 -4.71 -15.52 5.80
CA ASP A 464 -4.58 -15.94 4.40
C ASP A 464 -5.93 -16.09 3.68
N SER A 465 -7.05 -16.06 4.41
CA SER A 465 -8.40 -16.17 3.83
C SER A 465 -8.62 -15.13 2.73
N GLY A 466 -9.19 -15.57 1.60
CA GLY A 466 -9.32 -14.76 0.38
C GLY A 466 -8.15 -14.88 -0.59
N SER A 467 -7.02 -15.50 -0.20
CA SER A 467 -5.94 -15.81 -1.13
C SER A 467 -6.43 -16.72 -2.26
N LEU A 468 -5.98 -16.43 -3.49
CA LEU A 468 -6.18 -17.31 -4.62
C LEU A 468 -5.17 -18.45 -4.59
N ILE A 469 -5.65 -19.68 -4.72
CA ILE A 469 -4.84 -20.87 -4.93
C ILE A 469 -4.76 -21.11 -6.45
N VAL A 470 -3.54 -21.27 -6.95
CA VAL A 470 -3.23 -21.39 -8.38
C VAL A 470 -2.43 -22.64 -8.70
N SER A 471 -2.48 -23.07 -9.96
CA SER A 471 -1.58 -24.10 -10.46
C SER A 471 -0.17 -23.52 -10.68
N PRO A 472 0.87 -24.35 -10.77
CA PRO A 472 2.19 -23.91 -11.23
C PRO A 472 2.21 -23.35 -12.67
N ARG A 473 1.10 -23.40 -13.41
CA ARG A 473 0.94 -22.73 -14.70
C ARG A 473 0.23 -21.38 -14.60
N GLY A 474 -0.13 -20.94 -13.39
CA GLY A 474 -0.90 -19.73 -13.17
C GLY A 474 -2.41 -19.91 -13.42
N GLU A 475 -2.92 -21.14 -13.44
CA GLU A 475 -4.36 -21.37 -13.61
C GLU A 475 -5.09 -21.14 -12.29
N PHE A 476 -6.25 -20.49 -12.31
CA PHE A 476 -7.08 -20.27 -11.13
C PHE A 476 -7.69 -21.62 -10.67
N ILE A 477 -7.57 -21.95 -9.38
CA ILE A 477 -8.04 -23.24 -8.83
C ILE A 477 -9.14 -23.03 -7.80
N ALA A 478 -8.84 -22.33 -6.70
CA ALA A 478 -9.75 -22.22 -5.57
C ALA A 478 -9.53 -20.94 -4.77
N LEU A 479 -10.58 -20.45 -4.13
CA LEU A 479 -10.53 -19.32 -3.19
C LEU A 479 -10.41 -19.86 -1.76
N LEU A 480 -9.34 -19.49 -1.05
CA LEU A 480 -9.08 -19.96 0.31
C LEU A 480 -10.13 -19.40 1.29
N THR A 481 -10.81 -20.28 2.03
CA THR A 481 -11.90 -19.93 2.96
C THR A 481 -11.53 -20.18 4.41
N GLY A 482 -10.64 -21.13 4.70
CA GLY A 482 -10.21 -21.41 6.07
C GLY A 482 -9.38 -22.67 6.18
N GLY A 483 -9.38 -23.29 7.36
CA GLY A 483 -8.67 -24.53 7.63
C GLY A 483 -9.02 -25.10 8.99
N THR A 484 -8.46 -26.26 9.30
CA THR A 484 -8.59 -26.91 10.62
C THR A 484 -7.23 -27.13 11.25
N ASN A 485 -7.15 -26.99 12.57
CA ASN A 485 -6.00 -27.36 13.37
C ASN A 485 -6.39 -27.68 14.82
N LYS A 486 -5.41 -28.14 15.61
CA LYS A 486 -5.53 -28.30 17.06
C LYS A 486 -4.82 -27.17 17.82
N GLY A 487 -5.35 -25.95 17.73
CA GLY A 487 -4.96 -24.83 18.61
C GLY A 487 -3.60 -24.21 18.31
N THR A 488 -3.06 -24.40 17.10
CA THR A 488 -1.89 -23.67 16.58
C THR A 488 -2.34 -22.61 15.58
N ASP A 489 -1.48 -21.66 15.22
CA ASP A 489 -1.85 -20.61 14.26
C ASP A 489 -1.95 -21.10 12.80
N GLY A 490 -1.41 -22.29 12.50
CA GLY A 490 -1.36 -22.89 11.16
C GLY A 490 -2.40 -23.98 10.94
N SER A 491 -2.84 -24.15 9.69
CA SER A 491 -3.83 -25.17 9.32
C SER A 491 -3.14 -26.51 9.03
N ASP A 492 -3.66 -27.60 9.61
CA ASP A 492 -3.28 -28.97 9.25
C ASP A 492 -3.78 -29.29 7.83
N ILE A 493 -5.01 -28.85 7.54
CA ILE A 493 -5.65 -28.90 6.23
C ILE A 493 -6.27 -27.54 5.96
N THR A 494 -5.92 -26.97 4.81
CA THR A 494 -6.55 -25.75 4.29
C THR A 494 -7.76 -26.12 3.47
N PHE A 495 -8.85 -25.38 3.63
CA PHE A 495 -10.07 -25.52 2.85
C PHE A 495 -10.28 -24.32 1.94
N ALA A 496 -10.81 -24.62 0.76
CA ALA A 496 -11.05 -23.64 -0.28
C ALA A 496 -12.27 -24.00 -1.12
N THR A 497 -12.91 -22.99 -1.69
CA THR A 497 -14.04 -23.16 -2.61
C THR A 497 -13.53 -23.17 -4.05
N PRO A 498 -13.97 -24.12 -4.92
CA PRO A 498 -13.58 -24.14 -6.33
C PRO A 498 -13.82 -22.78 -7.01
N PHE A 499 -12.77 -22.24 -7.63
CA PHE A 499 -12.83 -20.87 -8.17
C PHE A 499 -13.74 -20.76 -9.39
N GLU A 500 -13.92 -21.83 -10.17
CA GLU A 500 -14.92 -21.90 -11.25
C GLU A 500 -16.31 -21.53 -10.75
N TRP A 501 -16.75 -22.12 -9.65
CA TRP A 501 -18.06 -21.83 -9.09
C TRP A 501 -18.14 -20.43 -8.48
N VAL A 502 -17.08 -19.96 -7.81
CA VAL A 502 -16.98 -18.56 -7.34
C VAL A 502 -17.13 -17.60 -8.53
N TRP A 503 -16.48 -17.90 -9.64
CA TRP A 503 -16.50 -17.07 -10.84
C TRP A 503 -17.85 -17.09 -11.56
N ASP A 504 -18.56 -18.22 -11.56
CA ASP A 504 -19.93 -18.29 -12.07
C ASP A 504 -20.88 -17.38 -11.29
N LEU A 505 -20.80 -17.38 -9.95
CA LEU A 505 -21.57 -16.47 -9.10
C LEU A 505 -21.25 -14.99 -9.39
N VAL A 506 -19.96 -14.67 -9.63
CA VAL A 506 -19.54 -13.31 -9.96
C VAL A 506 -20.05 -12.89 -11.35
N LYS A 507 -20.00 -13.75 -12.36
CA LYS A 507 -20.52 -13.45 -13.71
C LYS A 507 -22.03 -13.25 -13.71
N GLU A 508 -22.76 -13.95 -12.84
CA GLU A 508 -24.20 -13.77 -12.66
C GLU A 508 -24.53 -12.37 -12.10
N GLU A 509 -23.81 -11.92 -11.07
CA GLU A 509 -24.01 -10.60 -10.48
C GLU A 509 -23.43 -9.46 -11.33
N PHE A 510 -22.32 -9.70 -12.05
CA PHE A 510 -21.62 -8.72 -12.87
C PHE A 510 -21.54 -9.17 -14.33
N PRO A 511 -22.61 -8.94 -15.13
CA PRO A 511 -22.59 -9.25 -16.55
C PRO A 511 -21.41 -8.58 -17.28
N GLY A 512 -20.69 -9.35 -18.10
CA GLY A 512 -19.49 -8.88 -18.80
C GLY A 512 -18.21 -8.86 -17.94
N ALA A 513 -18.23 -9.47 -16.75
CA ALA A 513 -17.04 -9.63 -15.93
C ALA A 513 -15.93 -10.41 -16.66
N ASN A 514 -14.69 -9.94 -16.56
CA ASN A 514 -13.52 -10.54 -17.19
C ASN A 514 -12.29 -10.48 -16.26
N LEU A 515 -11.62 -11.62 -16.07
CA LEU A 515 -10.39 -11.76 -15.28
C LEU A 515 -9.14 -11.31 -16.06
N TYR A 516 -9.25 -11.14 -17.38
CA TYR A 516 -8.14 -10.82 -18.26
C TYR A 516 -8.15 -9.34 -18.66
N PHE A 517 -6.97 -8.75 -18.55
CA PHE A 517 -6.70 -7.34 -18.81
C PHE A 517 -5.82 -7.20 -20.06
N ASP A 518 -6.19 -7.85 -21.17
CA ASP A 518 -5.38 -7.82 -22.39
C ASP A 518 -5.24 -6.39 -22.96
N ASN A 519 -6.20 -5.49 -22.70
CA ASN A 519 -6.18 -4.06 -23.05
C ASN A 519 -5.93 -3.16 -21.82
N LEU A 520 -4.99 -3.52 -20.95
CA LEU A 520 -4.78 -2.83 -19.67
C LEU A 520 -4.51 -1.32 -19.81
N GLN A 521 -3.75 -0.94 -20.83
CA GLN A 521 -3.38 0.45 -21.08
C GLN A 521 -4.61 1.32 -21.39
N GLU A 522 -5.52 0.82 -22.24
CA GLU A 522 -6.82 1.45 -22.51
C GLU A 522 -7.70 1.49 -21.26
N PHE A 523 -7.73 0.40 -20.50
CA PHE A 523 -8.51 0.30 -19.28
C PHE A 523 -8.08 1.31 -18.20
N LEU A 524 -6.79 1.64 -18.14
CA LEU A 524 -6.23 2.61 -17.18
C LEU A 524 -6.11 4.03 -17.73
N ALA A 525 -6.45 4.27 -19.01
CA ALA A 525 -6.24 5.57 -19.67
C ALA A 525 -6.95 6.76 -18.97
N ASN A 526 -8.03 6.50 -18.23
CA ASN A 526 -8.77 7.54 -17.50
C ASN A 526 -8.18 7.88 -16.13
N VAL A 527 -7.07 7.24 -15.75
CA VAL A 527 -6.41 7.35 -14.45
C VAL A 527 -5.02 7.98 -14.58
N ALA A 528 -4.39 7.80 -15.75
CA ALA A 528 -3.02 8.20 -16.05
C ALA A 528 -2.85 9.70 -16.28
#